data_AF-A0AAD4LYK7-F1
#
_entry.id   AF-A0AAD4LYK7-F1
#
_cell.length_a   1.000
_cell.length_b   1.000
_cell.length_c   1.000
_cell.angle_alpha   90.00
_cell.angle_beta   90.00
_cell.angle_gamma   90.00
#
_symmetry.space_group_name_H-M   'P 1'
#
loop_
_entity.id
_entity.type
_entity.pdbx_description
1 polymer ?
#
loop_
_entity_poly.entity_id
_entity_poly.type
_entity_poly.pdbx_seq_one_letter_code
_entity_poly.pdbx_strand_id
1 'polypeptide(L)'
;MKVSLWFLISQVGSYRGPEALYDYELFAVINYDGQIDNGHYTSFTCFQDMCHYDDDKVTPAMLTNMLGTSAPIYIAFYVKTWLEYKPYITPSCVLTRESETKQAKEHEREVEDELFATV
;
A
#
# COMPACT_ATOMS: atom_id res chain seq x y z
N MET A 1 -11.01 -18.62 -47.23
CA MET A 1 -10.62 -17.28 -46.73
C MET A 1 -9.90 -17.46 -45.40
N LYS A 2 -8.58 -17.30 -45.36
CA LYS A 2 -7.77 -17.45 -44.13
C LYS A 2 -7.70 -16.08 -43.46
N VAL A 3 -8.46 -15.89 -42.39
CA VAL A 3 -8.37 -14.70 -41.56
C VAL A 3 -7.10 -14.84 -40.74
N SER A 4 -6.11 -13.98 -41.02
CA SER A 4 -4.80 -14.02 -40.38
C SER A 4 -4.93 -13.56 -38.92
N LEU A 5 -4.62 -14.46 -37.99
CA LEU A 5 -4.63 -14.23 -36.54
C LEU A 5 -3.63 -13.13 -36.10
N TRP A 6 -2.75 -12.70 -37.01
CA TRP A 6 -1.79 -11.62 -36.79
C TRP A 6 -2.40 -10.22 -36.72
N PHE A 7 -3.65 -10.02 -37.18
CA PHE A 7 -4.26 -8.68 -37.18
C PHE A 7 -4.76 -8.23 -35.78
N LEU A 8 -4.88 -9.14 -34.83
CA LEU A 8 -5.41 -8.85 -33.48
C LEU A 8 -4.33 -8.52 -32.43
N ILE A 9 -3.04 -8.68 -32.77
CA ILE A 9 -1.94 -8.43 -31.82
C ILE A 9 -1.38 -6.99 -31.94
N SER A 10 -1.78 -6.24 -32.98
CA SER A 10 -1.24 -4.89 -33.23
C SER A 10 -1.95 -3.75 -32.47
N GLN A 11 -2.86 -4.05 -31.54
CA GLN A 11 -3.64 -3.07 -30.78
C GLN A 11 -3.35 -3.09 -29.27
N VAL A 12 -2.19 -3.60 -28.84
CA VAL A 12 -1.69 -3.27 -27.50
C VAL A 12 -1.01 -1.90 -27.58
N GLY A 13 -1.83 -0.88 -27.87
CA GLY A 13 -1.47 0.50 -27.60
C GLY A 13 -1.07 0.59 -26.14
N SER A 14 -0.01 1.36 -25.87
CA SER A 14 0.49 1.69 -24.55
C SER A 14 -0.64 2.24 -23.67
N TYR A 15 -1.44 1.37 -23.04
CA TYR A 15 -2.39 1.75 -22.01
C TYR A 15 -1.56 2.06 -20.77
N ARG A 16 -1.05 3.28 -20.73
CA ARG A 16 -0.21 3.79 -19.66
C ARG A 16 -1.12 4.18 -18.48
N GLY A 17 -1.92 3.24 -17.98
CA GLY A 17 -2.81 3.39 -16.83
C GLY A 17 -3.76 4.60 -16.82
N PRO A 18 -4.68 4.67 -15.83
CA PRO A 18 -5.36 5.91 -15.46
C PRO A 18 -4.37 6.99 -15.02
N GLU A 19 -4.62 8.26 -15.36
CA GLU A 19 -3.73 9.38 -15.02
C GLU A 19 -3.52 9.53 -13.49
N ALA A 20 -4.54 9.17 -12.69
CA ALA A 20 -4.48 9.17 -11.23
C ALA A 20 -3.46 8.20 -10.62
N LEU A 21 -2.92 7.24 -11.39
CA LEU A 21 -1.84 6.36 -10.95
C LEU A 21 -0.47 7.06 -10.95
N TYR A 22 -0.30 8.17 -11.68
CA TYR A 22 0.98 8.89 -11.78
C TYR A 22 1.29 9.79 -10.58
N ASP A 23 0.32 9.98 -9.67
CA ASP A 23 0.54 10.75 -8.44
C ASP A 23 1.19 9.91 -7.32
N TYR A 24 1.46 8.63 -7.58
CA TYR A 24 1.94 7.68 -6.59
C TYR A 24 3.35 7.21 -6.92
N GLU A 25 4.26 7.43 -5.99
CA GLU A 25 5.63 6.95 -6.06
C GLU A 25 5.78 5.65 -5.26
N LEU A 26 6.52 4.69 -5.82
CA LEU A 26 6.81 3.45 -5.12
C LEU A 26 7.78 3.73 -3.97
N PHE A 27 7.34 3.49 -2.75
CA PHE A 27 8.09 3.80 -1.54
C PHE A 27 8.82 2.58 -0.97
N ALA A 28 8.12 1.45 -0.91
CA ALA A 28 8.68 0.22 -0.37
C ALA A 28 8.10 -1.01 -1.04
N VAL A 29 8.87 -2.08 -1.09
CA VAL A 29 8.47 -3.37 -1.64
C VAL A 29 8.94 -4.46 -0.70
N ILE A 30 8.05 -5.38 -0.38
CA ILE A 30 8.36 -6.60 0.35
C ILE A 30 8.36 -7.75 -0.64
N ASN A 31 9.50 -8.43 -0.67
CA ASN A 31 9.69 -9.63 -1.45
C ASN A 31 9.52 -10.84 -0.55
N TYR A 32 9.08 -11.93 -1.16
CA TYR A 32 8.96 -13.20 -0.49
C TYR A 32 9.60 -14.26 -1.36
N ASP A 33 10.56 -14.99 -0.81
CA ASP A 33 11.22 -16.09 -1.48
C ASP A 33 11.05 -17.38 -0.68
N GLY A 34 10.47 -18.41 -1.31
CA GLY A 34 10.27 -19.73 -0.69
C GLY A 34 8.83 -20.24 -0.77
N GLN A 35 8.54 -21.24 0.06
CA GLN A 35 7.22 -21.90 0.14
C GLN A 35 6.43 -21.38 1.32
N ILE A 36 5.10 -21.46 1.26
CA ILE A 36 4.17 -20.89 2.25
C ILE A 36 4.56 -21.19 3.72
N ASP A 37 5.09 -22.38 3.99
CA ASP A 37 5.48 -22.82 5.33
C ASP A 37 6.92 -22.44 5.72
N ASN A 38 7.78 -22.14 4.75
CA ASN A 38 9.19 -21.85 4.96
C ASN A 38 9.72 -20.94 3.85
N GLY A 39 9.46 -19.65 3.99
CA GLY A 39 9.97 -18.61 3.10
C GLY A 39 10.62 -17.48 3.89
N HIS A 40 11.38 -16.67 3.16
CA HIS A 40 12.15 -15.56 3.70
C HIS A 40 11.60 -14.24 3.16
N TYR A 41 11.39 -13.29 4.06
CA TYR A 41 10.91 -11.96 3.70
C TYR A 41 12.08 -11.00 3.66
N THR A 42 12.24 -10.31 2.54
CA THR A 42 13.17 -9.19 2.42
C THR A 42 12.42 -7.96 1.95
N SER A 43 13.02 -6.77 2.11
CA SER A 43 12.38 -5.55 1.64
C SER A 43 13.34 -4.58 0.98
N PHE A 44 12.83 -3.85 -0.01
CA PHE A 44 13.48 -2.68 -0.59
C PHE A 44 12.69 -1.45 -0.17
N THR A 45 13.33 -0.48 0.48
CA THR A 45 12.66 0.75 0.92
C THR A 45 13.47 1.97 0.49
N CYS A 46 12.77 2.99 0.01
CA CYS A 46 13.33 4.28 -0.40
C CYS A 46 12.90 5.37 0.59
N PHE A 47 13.79 5.76 1.52
CA PHE A 47 13.54 6.88 2.44
C PHE A 47 14.38 8.11 2.11
N GLN A 48 15.69 7.91 1.91
CA GLN A 48 16.63 8.93 1.40
C GLN A 48 17.41 8.33 0.22
N ASP A 49 18.03 7.17 0.47
CA ASP A 49 18.57 6.28 -0.53
C ASP A 49 17.81 4.94 -0.49
N MET A 50 17.84 4.20 -1.60
CA MET A 50 17.23 2.87 -1.67
C MET A 50 18.09 1.88 -0.87
N CYS A 51 17.49 1.17 0.06
CA CYS A 51 18.17 0.13 0.85
C CYS A 51 17.41 -1.19 0.75
N HIS A 52 18.18 -2.29 0.73
CA HIS A 52 17.68 -3.65 0.89
C HIS A 52 17.85 -4.08 2.36
N TYR A 53 16.78 -4.60 2.93
CA TYR A 53 16.71 -5.07 4.30
C TYR A 53 16.46 -6.57 4.29
N ASP A 54 17.36 -7.29 4.94
CA ASP A 54 17.39 -8.74 5.09
C ASP A 54 17.71 -9.07 6.55
N ASP A 55 16.66 -9.18 7.37
CA ASP A 55 16.72 -9.31 8.83
C ASP A 55 17.67 -8.30 9.51
N ASP A 56 18.87 -8.75 9.92
CA ASP A 56 19.87 -7.93 10.59
C ASP A 56 20.82 -7.20 9.62
N LYS A 57 20.68 -7.45 8.32
CA LYS A 57 21.53 -6.88 7.26
C LYS A 57 20.80 -5.76 6.54
N VAL A 58 21.48 -4.61 6.45
CA VAL A 58 21.03 -3.46 5.67
C VAL A 58 22.09 -3.16 4.62
N THR A 59 21.73 -3.25 3.35
CA THR A 59 22.64 -2.99 2.23
C THR A 59 22.10 -1.88 1.33
N PRO A 60 22.93 -0.90 0.94
CA PRO A 60 22.54 0.07 -0.08
C PRO A 60 22.17 -0.65 -1.38
N ALA A 61 21.09 -0.21 -2.01
CA ALA A 61 20.55 -0.80 -3.23
C ALA A 61 20.24 0.29 -4.25
N MET A 62 19.94 -0.14 -5.48
CA MET A 62 19.42 0.73 -6.53
C MET A 62 18.11 0.14 -7.06
N LEU A 63 17.32 0.96 -7.75
CA LEU A 63 16.08 0.51 -8.39
C LEU A 63 16.32 -0.66 -9.35
N THR A 64 17.46 -0.67 -10.04
CA THR A 64 17.89 -1.78 -10.90
C THR A 64 18.02 -3.10 -10.14
N ASN A 65 18.47 -3.06 -8.88
CA ASN A 65 18.66 -4.25 -8.06
C ASN A 65 17.30 -4.80 -7.62
N MET A 66 16.38 -3.91 -7.26
CA MET A 66 15.01 -4.27 -6.92
C MET A 66 14.30 -4.91 -8.12
N LEU A 67 14.38 -4.29 -9.31
CA LEU A 67 13.73 -4.79 -10.53
C LEU A 67 14.41 -6.06 -11.09
N GLY A 68 15.69 -6.26 -10.80
CA GLY A 68 16.46 -7.44 -11.21
C GLY A 68 16.39 -8.60 -10.22
N THR A 69 15.70 -8.43 -9.09
CA THR A 69 15.57 -9.49 -8.08
C THR A 69 14.66 -10.61 -8.61
N SER A 70 15.09 -11.87 -8.44
CA SER A 70 14.32 -13.04 -8.89
C SER A 70 13.14 -13.38 -7.97
N ALA A 71 13.17 -12.92 -6.72
CA ALA A 71 12.08 -13.15 -5.77
C ALA A 71 10.83 -12.34 -6.16
N PRO A 72 9.64 -12.95 -6.15
CA PRO A 72 8.41 -12.24 -6.46
C PRO A 72 8.10 -11.16 -5.42
N ILE A 73 7.51 -10.08 -5.89
CA ILE A 73 6.97 -9.02 -5.03
C ILE A 73 5.69 -9.55 -4.37
N TYR A 74 5.67 -9.57 -3.04
CA TYR A 74 4.50 -9.96 -2.27
C TYR A 74 3.62 -8.75 -1.91
N ILE A 75 4.24 -7.66 -1.46
CA ILE A 75 3.54 -6.42 -1.09
C ILE A 75 4.30 -5.22 -1.66
N ALA A 76 3.58 -4.25 -2.22
CA ALA A 76 4.13 -2.98 -2.68
C ALA A 76 3.41 -1.81 -2.02
N PHE A 77 4.19 -0.86 -1.51
CA PHE A 77 3.72 0.38 -0.89
C PHE A 77 3.95 1.55 -1.81
N TYR A 78 2.87 2.28 -2.07
CA TYR A 78 2.87 3.47 -2.88
C TYR A 78 2.48 4.67 -2.02
N VAL A 79 3.20 5.78 -2.17
CA VAL A 79 2.95 7.03 -1.46
C VAL A 79 2.57 8.10 -2.46
N LYS A 80 1.54 8.89 -2.14
CA LYS A 80 1.13 10.00 -2.98
C LYS A 80 2.17 11.13 -2.88
N THR A 81 2.79 11.51 -3.99
CA THR A 81 3.88 12.51 -4.04
C THR A 81 3.41 13.88 -3.57
N TRP A 82 2.20 14.28 -3.99
CA TRP A 82 1.59 15.54 -3.58
C TRP A 82 0.31 15.25 -2.81
N LEU A 83 0.36 15.45 -1.49
CA LEU A 83 -0.85 15.59 -0.71
C LEU A 83 -1.44 16.97 -1.08
N GLU A 84 -2.51 16.99 -1.87
CA GLU A 84 -3.33 18.19 -2.04
C GLU A 84 -4.03 18.51 -0.70
N TYR A 85 -3.29 19.10 0.23
CA TYR A 85 -3.81 19.53 1.50
C TYR A 85 -4.65 20.78 1.26
N LYS A 86 -5.94 20.60 0.96
CA LYS A 86 -6.87 21.74 0.96
C LYS A 86 -6.99 22.21 2.42
N PRO A 87 -6.82 23.51 2.71
CA PRO A 87 -6.74 24.04 4.08
C PRO A 87 -7.98 23.78 4.96
N TYR A 88 -9.06 23.23 4.41
CA TYR A 88 -10.31 22.94 5.10
C TYR A 88 -10.74 21.46 5.01
N ILE A 89 -9.86 20.57 4.55
CA ILE A 89 -10.15 19.13 4.53
C ILE A 89 -9.52 18.50 5.77
N THR A 90 -10.36 18.10 6.72
CA THR A 90 -9.96 17.16 7.76
C THR A 90 -9.70 15.80 7.10
N PRO A 91 -8.50 15.22 7.22
CA PRO A 91 -8.21 13.93 6.63
C PRO A 91 -9.14 12.84 7.21
N SER A 92 -9.55 11.89 6.37
CA SER A 92 -10.52 10.86 6.74
C SER A 92 -10.10 10.06 7.98
N CYS A 93 -8.81 9.80 8.15
CA CYS A 93 -8.30 9.08 9.32
C CYS A 93 -8.51 9.83 10.65
N VAL A 94 -8.55 11.16 10.63
CA VAL A 94 -8.86 11.98 11.82
C VAL A 94 -10.36 11.93 12.08
N LEU A 95 -11.19 12.05 11.04
CA LEU A 95 -12.65 11.93 11.16
C LEU A 95 -13.07 10.56 11.70
N THR A 96 -12.48 9.47 11.21
CA THR A 96 -12.78 8.11 11.67
C THR A 96 -12.44 7.95 13.15
N ARG A 97 -11.24 8.37 13.57
CA ARG A 97 -10.81 8.32 14.98
C ARG A 97 -11.74 9.12 15.90
N GLU A 98 -12.16 10.30 15.46
CA GLU A 98 -13.11 11.13 16.21
C GLU A 98 -14.49 10.46 16.31
N SER A 99 -14.96 9.79 15.25
CA SER A 99 -16.23 9.05 15.28
C SER A 99 -16.19 7.83 16.20
N GLU A 100 -15.09 7.06 16.17
CA GLU A 100 -14.89 5.91 17.05
C GLU A 100 -14.83 6.34 18.52
N THR A 101 -14.15 7.47 18.80
CA THR A 101 -14.07 8.05 20.15
C THR A 101 -15.44 8.51 20.67
N LYS A 102 -16.30 9.03 19.78
CA LYS A 102 -17.68 9.43 20.15
C LYS A 102 -18.56 8.21 20.42
N GLN A 103 -18.51 7.21 19.55
CA GLN A 103 -19.28 5.97 19.73
C GLN A 103 -18.89 5.24 21.01
N ALA A 104 -17.60 5.18 21.35
CA ALA A 104 -17.13 4.59 22.61
C ALA A 104 -17.71 5.32 23.83
N LYS A 105 -17.73 6.66 23.82
CA LYS A 105 -18.28 7.46 24.92
C LYS A 105 -19.80 7.38 25.04
N GLU A 106 -20.51 7.26 23.92
CA GLU A 106 -21.96 7.05 23.92
C GLU A 106 -22.28 5.66 24.48
N HIS A 107 -21.55 4.64 24.06
CA HIS A 107 -21.71 3.29 24.59
C HIS A 107 -21.41 3.21 26.10
N GLU A 108 -20.37 3.89 26.59
CA GLU A 108 -20.09 3.99 28.03
C GLU A 108 -21.24 4.61 28.82
N ARG A 109 -21.87 5.67 28.30
CA ARG A 109 -23.03 6.32 28.93
C ARG A 109 -24.27 5.43 28.93
N GLU A 110 -24.52 4.73 27.84
CA GLU A 110 -25.63 3.77 27.75
C GLU A 110 -25.46 2.64 28.78
N VAL A 111 -24.25 2.12 28.91
CA VAL A 111 -23.93 1.08 29.91
C VAL A 111 -24.07 1.62 31.34
N GLU A 112 -23.65 2.86 31.61
CA GLU A 112 -23.85 3.51 32.91
C GLU A 112 -25.33 3.74 33.23
N ASP A 113 -26.12 4.21 32.26
CA ASP A 113 -27.56 4.45 32.41
C ASP A 113 -28.35 3.13 32.59
N GLU A 114 -27.98 2.07 31.86
CA GLU A 114 -28.56 0.74 32.03
C GLU A 114 -28.22 0.12 33.40
N LEU A 115 -26.97 0.30 33.86
CA LEU A 115 -26.54 -0.15 35.17
C LEU A 115 -27.33 0.59 36.29
N PHE A 116 -27.53 1.90 36.12
CA PHE A 116 -28.29 2.70 37.08
C PHE A 116 -29.80 2.38 37.07
N ALA A 117 -30.37 2.03 35.92
CA ALA A 117 -31.78 1.64 35.81
C ALA A 117 -32.10 0.24 36.38
N THR A 118 -31.07 -0.59 36.63
CA THR A 118 -31.22 -1.95 37.16
C THR A 118 -31.05 -2.02 38.69
N VAL A 119 -30.70 -0.92 39.35
CA VAL A 119 -30.54 -0.77 40.82
C VAL A 119 -31.78 -0.16 41.46
#